data_AF-F7T1L3-F1
#
_entry.id   AF-F7T1L3-F1
#
_cell.length_a   1.000
_cell.length_b   1.000
_cell.length_c   1.000
_cell.angle_alpha   90.00
_cell.angle_beta   90.00
_cell.angle_gamma   90.00
#
_symmetry.space_group_name_H-M   'P 1'
#
loop_
_entity.id
_entity.type
_entity.pdbx_description
1 polymer ?
#
loop_
_entity_poly.entity_id
_entity_poly.type
_entity_poly.pdbx_seq_one_letter_code
_entity_poly.pdbx_strand_id
1 'polypeptide(L)'
;MGFLAAGRGDVAHADAIFQALRALRPGRAYPWLGLAVARLNAGRADEAVRLLEQGEASAAAERGVLAPWRGLALQLAGRNAESTRLLQTCAQGREGDEGVALARSLLGLETETKGDTP
;
A
#
# COMPACT_ATOMS: atom_id res chain seq x y z
N MET A 1 14.38 -12.02 -5.69
CA MET A 1 14.01 -12.94 -4.58
C MET A 1 13.07 -12.34 -3.54
N GLY A 2 13.14 -11.03 -3.19
CA GLY A 2 12.20 -10.44 -2.21
C GLY A 2 10.71 -10.44 -2.63
N PHE A 3 10.40 -10.17 -3.91
CA PHE A 3 9.01 -10.18 -4.41
C PHE A 3 8.38 -11.58 -4.48
N LEU A 4 9.19 -12.63 -4.69
CA LEU A 4 8.72 -14.03 -4.75
C LEU A 4 8.33 -14.57 -3.37
N ALA A 5 8.93 -14.06 -2.28
CA ALA A 5 8.54 -14.40 -0.91
C ALA A 5 7.25 -13.67 -0.48
N ALA A 6 7.11 -12.39 -0.85
CA ALA A 6 5.89 -11.61 -0.57
C ALA A 6 4.65 -12.23 -1.21
N GLY A 7 4.79 -12.86 -2.39
CA GLY A 7 3.69 -13.51 -3.11
C GLY A 7 3.11 -14.78 -2.48
N ARG A 8 3.78 -15.40 -1.50
CA ARG A 8 3.30 -16.64 -0.85
C ARG A 8 2.65 -16.44 0.53
N GLY A 9 2.60 -15.20 1.03
CA GLY A 9 2.16 -14.95 2.42
C GLY A 9 3.12 -15.51 3.47
N ASP A 10 4.38 -15.80 3.08
CA ASP A 10 5.42 -16.25 4.00
C ASP A 10 5.99 -15.04 4.76
N VAL A 11 5.23 -14.66 5.79
CA VAL A 11 5.51 -13.52 6.65
C VAL A 11 6.89 -13.63 7.31
N ALA A 12 7.34 -14.84 7.67
CA ALA A 12 8.61 -15.04 8.36
C ALA A 12 9.81 -14.75 7.44
N HIS A 13 9.76 -15.24 6.20
CA HIS A 13 10.80 -14.94 5.21
C HIS A 13 10.76 -13.47 4.76
N ALA A 14 9.57 -12.88 4.62
CA ALA A 14 9.42 -11.46 4.31
C ALA A 14 10.02 -10.58 5.43
N ASP A 15 9.74 -10.90 6.70
CA ASP A 15 10.28 -10.18 7.85
C ASP A 15 11.81 -10.22 7.85
N ALA A 16 12.42 -11.40 7.64
CA ALA A 16 13.88 -11.53 7.60
C ALA A 16 14.54 -10.67 6.50
N ILE A 17 13.98 -10.66 5.28
CA ILE A 17 14.53 -9.92 4.15
C ILE A 17 14.34 -8.42 4.33
N PHE A 18 13.13 -7.99 4.69
CA PHE A 18 12.81 -6.56 4.73
C PHE A 18 13.32 -5.87 6.00
N GLN A 19 13.50 -6.58 7.12
CA GLN A 19 14.21 -6.00 8.27
C GLN A 19 15.69 -5.72 7.94
N ALA A 20 16.36 -6.62 7.24
CA ALA A 20 17.74 -6.37 6.77
C ALA A 20 17.80 -5.17 5.80
N LEU A 21 16.82 -5.04 4.89
CA LEU A 21 16.74 -3.90 3.97
C LEU A 21 16.44 -2.58 4.68
N ARG A 22 15.62 -2.59 5.74
CA ARG A 22 15.36 -1.40 6.58
C ARG A 22 16.64 -0.92 7.27
N ALA A 23 17.48 -1.84 7.76
CA ALA A 23 18.77 -1.49 8.36
C ALA A 23 19.72 -0.86 7.33
N LEU A 24 19.69 -1.34 6.07
CA LEU A 24 20.58 -0.84 5.02
C LEU A 24 20.11 0.49 4.41
N ARG A 25 18.79 0.72 4.35
CA ARG A 25 18.15 1.88 3.68
C ARG A 25 16.90 2.36 4.43
N PRO A 26 17.05 2.98 5.63
CA PRO A 26 15.93 3.27 6.52
C PRO A 26 14.90 4.27 6.00
N GLY A 27 15.27 5.10 5.02
CA GLY A 27 14.40 6.17 4.47
C GLY A 27 13.58 5.80 3.23
N ARG A 28 13.48 4.51 2.86
CA ARG A 28 12.75 4.08 1.66
C ARG A 28 11.41 3.44 2.03
N ALA A 29 10.37 3.68 1.24
CA ALA A 29 9.05 3.08 1.38
C ALA A 29 9.06 1.59 1.03
N TYR A 30 9.90 1.20 0.08
CA TYR A 30 9.90 -0.14 -0.50
C TYR A 30 10.00 -1.30 0.52
N PRO A 31 10.87 -1.26 1.55
CA PRO A 31 10.89 -2.30 2.57
C PRO A 31 9.60 -2.39 3.40
N TRP A 32 8.96 -1.25 3.69
CA TRP A 32 7.69 -1.20 4.41
C TRP A 32 6.55 -1.76 3.56
N LEU A 33 6.54 -1.40 2.29
CA LEU A 33 5.54 -1.89 1.34
C LEU A 33 5.63 -3.41 1.18
N GLY A 34 6.83 -3.97 1.05
CA GLY A 34 7.04 -5.41 0.93
C GLY A 34 6.55 -6.20 2.15
N LEU A 35 6.78 -5.68 3.36
CA LEU A 35 6.25 -6.25 4.61
C LEU A 35 4.72 -6.20 4.64
N ALA A 36 4.13 -5.05 4.30
CA ALA A 36 2.69 -4.87 4.30
C ALA A 36 2.01 -5.83 3.31
N VAL A 37 2.53 -5.96 2.09
CA VAL A 37 2.00 -6.90 1.08
C VAL A 37 2.07 -8.35 1.58
N ALA A 38 3.15 -8.76 2.24
CA ALA A 38 3.25 -10.10 2.82
C ALA A 38 2.16 -10.34 3.89
N ARG A 39 1.86 -9.33 4.72
CA ARG A 39 0.76 -9.43 5.71
C ARG A 39 -0.61 -9.46 5.05
N LEU A 40 -0.85 -8.66 4.02
CA LEU A 40 -2.10 -8.68 3.25
C LEU A 40 -2.35 -10.05 2.62
N ASN A 41 -1.32 -10.64 1.98
CA ASN A 41 -1.41 -11.96 1.38
C ASN A 41 -1.61 -13.08 2.42
N ALA A 42 -1.21 -12.85 3.68
CA ALA A 42 -1.48 -13.75 4.80
C ALA A 42 -2.82 -13.48 5.52
N GLY A 43 -3.68 -12.60 4.99
CA GLY A 43 -4.96 -12.23 5.59
C GLY A 43 -4.86 -11.36 6.84
N ARG A 44 -3.68 -10.82 7.14
CA ARG A 44 -3.38 -10.03 8.35
C ARG A 44 -3.49 -8.53 8.05
N ALA A 45 -4.68 -8.09 7.66
CA ALA A 45 -4.93 -6.72 7.22
C ALA A 45 -4.61 -5.66 8.29
N ASP A 46 -4.99 -5.89 9.54
CA ASP A 46 -4.67 -4.97 10.64
C ASP A 46 -3.17 -4.81 10.89
N GLU A 47 -2.40 -5.89 10.71
CA GLU A 47 -0.94 -5.83 10.83
C GLU A 47 -0.33 -5.03 9.66
N ALA A 48 -0.88 -5.17 8.45
CA ALA A 48 -0.45 -4.39 7.30
C ALA A 48 -0.72 -2.88 7.50
N VAL A 49 -1.88 -2.50 8.05
CA VAL A 49 -2.21 -1.10 8.36
C VAL A 49 -1.15 -0.50 9.29
N ARG A 50 -0.84 -1.17 10.41
CA ARG A 50 0.17 -0.71 11.37
C ARG A 50 1.56 -0.55 10.76
N LEU A 51 1.97 -1.49 9.89
CA LEU A 51 3.26 -1.41 9.20
C LEU A 51 3.34 -0.24 8.23
N LEU A 52 2.27 0.04 7.50
CA LEU A 52 2.23 1.16 6.56
C LEU A 52 2.25 2.50 7.28
N GLU A 53 1.56 2.63 8.41
CA GLU A 53 1.62 3.83 9.27
C GLU A 53 3.05 4.10 9.77
N GLN A 54 3.76 3.06 10.22
CA GLN A 54 5.16 3.16 10.62
C GLN A 54 6.07 3.55 9.45
N GLY A 55 5.80 2.99 8.26
CA GLY A 55 6.51 3.33 7.03
C GLY A 55 6.30 4.79 6.62
N GLU A 56 5.08 5.31 6.70
CA GLU A 56 4.78 6.72 6.40
C GLU A 56 5.45 7.70 7.37
N ALA A 57 5.65 7.29 8.62
CA ALA A 57 6.41 8.07 9.61
C ALA A 57 7.92 8.01 9.32
N SER A 58 8.43 6.84 8.92
CA SER A 58 9.87 6.60 8.72
C SER A 58 10.39 7.10 7.36
N ALA A 59 9.55 7.04 6.32
CA ALA A 59 9.87 7.42 4.94
C ALA A 59 8.93 8.54 4.48
N ALA A 60 8.90 9.66 5.21
CA ALA A 60 7.97 10.77 4.98
C ALA A 60 8.01 11.30 3.53
N ALA A 61 9.18 11.33 2.90
CA ALA A 61 9.35 11.75 1.50
C ALA A 61 8.66 10.81 0.49
N GLU A 62 8.41 9.55 0.87
CA GLU A 62 7.75 8.53 0.03
C GLU A 62 6.36 8.17 0.59
N ARG A 63 5.78 9.01 1.47
CA ARG A 63 4.42 8.81 2.03
C ARG A 63 3.35 8.63 0.95
N GLY A 64 3.47 9.37 -0.16
CA GLY A 64 2.53 9.27 -1.28
C GLY A 64 2.47 7.87 -1.92
N VAL A 65 3.56 7.09 -1.79
CA VAL A 65 3.60 5.70 -2.23
C VAL A 65 2.89 4.80 -1.22
N LEU A 66 3.08 4.99 0.09
CA LEU A 66 2.55 4.09 1.12
C LEU A 66 1.06 4.31 1.46
N ALA A 67 0.59 5.55 1.40
CA ALA A 67 -0.76 5.91 1.84
C ALA A 67 -1.90 5.20 1.06
N PRO A 68 -1.83 5.03 -0.27
CA PRO A 68 -2.84 4.26 -1.01
C PRO A 68 -2.87 2.78 -0.63
N TRP A 69 -1.70 2.18 -0.37
CA TRP A 69 -1.63 0.80 0.14
C TRP A 69 -2.25 0.68 1.53
N ARG A 70 -2.16 1.72 2.37
CA ARG A 70 -2.86 1.74 3.66
C ARG A 70 -4.37 1.80 3.43
N GLY A 71 -4.82 2.56 2.44
CA GLY A 71 -6.21 2.57 2.01
C GLY A 71 -6.72 1.18 1.63
N LEU A 72 -5.95 0.43 0.83
CA LEU A 72 -6.27 -0.97 0.51
C LEU A 72 -6.29 -1.86 1.76
N ALA A 73 -5.29 -1.75 2.64
CA ALA A 73 -5.22 -2.53 3.87
C ALA A 73 -6.42 -2.25 4.80
N LEU A 74 -6.88 -1.00 4.86
CA LEU A 74 -8.08 -0.60 5.60
C LEU A 74 -9.36 -1.23 5.02
N GLN A 75 -9.50 -1.32 3.69
CA GLN A 75 -10.62 -2.03 3.05
C GLN A 75 -10.62 -3.51 3.45
N LEU A 76 -9.45 -4.16 3.37
CA LEU A 76 -9.30 -5.58 3.71
C LEU A 76 -9.51 -5.85 5.21
N ALA A 77 -9.29 -4.86 6.07
CA ALA A 77 -9.61 -4.91 7.50
C ALA A 77 -11.09 -4.56 7.81
N GLY A 78 -11.92 -4.27 6.79
CA GLY A 78 -13.32 -3.87 6.97
C GLY A 78 -13.53 -2.40 7.40
N ARG A 79 -12.46 -1.60 7.48
CA ARG A 79 -12.46 -0.18 7.87
C ARG A 79 -12.73 0.73 6.67
N ASN A 80 -13.83 0.46 5.96
CA ASN A 80 -14.13 1.07 4.66
C ASN A 80 -14.25 2.60 4.71
N ALA A 81 -14.88 3.15 5.75
CA ALA A 81 -15.04 4.60 5.87
C ALA A 81 -13.69 5.34 5.98
N GLU A 82 -12.74 4.76 6.71
CA GLU A 82 -11.39 5.32 6.85
C GLU A 82 -10.58 5.16 5.56
N SER A 83 -10.71 4.01 4.90
CA SER A 83 -10.10 3.79 3.60
C SER A 83 -10.57 4.81 2.57
N THR A 84 -11.89 5.00 2.40
CA THR A 84 -12.44 5.92 1.40
C THR A 84 -11.94 7.34 1.60
N ARG A 85 -11.93 7.85 2.85
CA ARG A 85 -11.42 9.19 3.16
C ARG A 85 -9.94 9.34 2.79
N LEU A 86 -9.15 8.32 3.11
CA LEU A 86 -7.72 8.32 2.82
C LEU A 86 -7.46 8.26 1.30
N LEU A 87 -8.11 7.33 0.60
CA LEU A 87 -7.96 7.18 -0.85
C LEU A 87 -8.43 8.42 -1.60
N GLN A 88 -9.47 9.11 -1.13
CA GLN A 88 -9.90 10.39 -1.71
C GLN A 88 -8.82 11.47 -1.58
N THR A 89 -8.15 11.53 -0.42
CA THR A 89 -7.04 12.45 -0.21
C THR A 89 -5.85 12.09 -1.11
N CYS A 90 -5.54 10.80 -1.27
CA CYS A 90 -4.51 10.33 -2.19
C CYS A 90 -4.85 10.64 -3.65
N ALA A 91 -6.11 10.52 -4.07
CA ALA A 91 -6.56 10.79 -5.44
C ALA A 91 -6.49 12.27 -5.85
N GLN A 92 -6.39 13.18 -4.87
CA GLN A 92 -6.18 14.62 -5.07
C GLN A 92 -4.70 15.00 -5.23
N GLY A 93 -3.77 14.03 -5.16
CA GLY A 93 -2.34 14.25 -5.38
C GLY A 93 -2.00 14.67 -6.82
N ARG A 94 -0.71 14.92 -7.07
CA ARG A 94 -0.25 15.36 -8.39
C ARG A 94 -0.36 14.23 -9.40
N GLU A 95 -0.90 14.53 -10.57
CA GLU A 95 -1.02 13.58 -11.66
C GLU A 95 0.37 13.08 -12.11
N GLY A 96 0.54 11.76 -12.18
CA GLY A 96 1.82 11.09 -12.42
C GLY A 96 2.44 10.43 -11.19
N ASP A 97 1.95 10.73 -9.98
CA ASP A 97 2.36 10.00 -8.78
C ASP A 97 1.74 8.59 -8.79
N GLU A 98 2.57 7.55 -8.63
CA GLU A 98 2.13 6.14 -8.61
C GLU A 98 1.00 5.89 -7.59
N GLY A 99 0.99 6.67 -6.51
CA GLY A 99 -0.04 6.57 -5.48
C GLY A 99 -1.43 7.10 -5.88
N VAL A 100 -1.49 8.07 -6.80
CA VAL A 100 -2.75 8.68 -7.26
C VAL A 100 -3.54 7.71 -8.12
N ALA A 101 -2.86 7.05 -9.07
CA ALA A 101 -3.49 6.05 -9.94
C ALA A 101 -4.07 4.89 -9.13
N LEU A 102 -3.29 4.32 -8.20
CA LEU A 102 -3.77 3.26 -7.31
C LEU A 102 -4.98 3.72 -6.48
N ALA A 103 -4.97 4.95 -5.95
CA ALA A 103 -6.08 5.46 -5.17
C ALA A 103 -7.36 5.64 -5.99
N ARG A 104 -7.26 6.12 -7.23
CA ARG A 104 -8.40 6.23 -8.16
C ARG A 104 -8.96 4.86 -8.53
N SER A 105 -8.09 3.90 -8.80
CA SER A 105 -8.45 2.51 -9.07
C SER A 105 -9.26 1.88 -7.93
N LEU A 106 -8.76 2.02 -6.70
CA LEU A 106 -9.40 1.46 -5.49
C LEU A 106 -10.72 2.15 -5.12
N LEU A 107 -10.94 3.38 -5.57
CA LEU A 107 -12.20 4.09 -5.44
C LEU A 107 -13.20 3.78 -6.57
N GLY A 108 -12.78 3.04 -7.60
CA GLY A 108 -13.61 2.79 -8.80
C GLY A 108 -13.76 4.01 -9.70
N LEU A 109 -12.88 5.01 -9.59
CA LEU A 109 -12.90 6.24 -10.39
C LEU A 109 -12.30 6.05 -11.81
N GLU A 110 -11.79 4.86 -12.12
CA GLU A 110 -11.18 4.54 -13.43
C GLU A 110 -12.18 3.91 -14.44
N THR A 111 -13.45 3.78 -14.10
CA THR A 111 -14.46 3.20 -14.99
C THR A 111 -15.56 4.19 -15.37
N GLU A 112 -15.23 5.17 -16.20
CA GLU A 112 -16.22 5.90 -17.01
C GLU A 112 -15.64 6.33 -18.38
N THR A 113 -14.85 5.46 -19.01
CA THR A 113 -14.44 5.61 -20.43
C THR A 113 -14.49 4.29 -21.19
N LYS A 114 -15.61 3.55 -21.11
CA LYS A 114 -16.00 2.63 -22.20
C LYS A 114 -17.47 2.24 -22.10
N GLY A 115 -18.33 3.13 -22.56
CA GLY A 115 -19.77 2.87 -22.56
C GLY A 115 -20.59 3.93 -23.28
N ASP A 116 -20.14 4.47 -24.41
CA ASP A 116 -21.09 4.95 -25.43
C ASP A 116 -20.38 5.18 -26.77
N THR A 117 -20.74 4.38 -27.76
CA THR A 117 -20.82 4.84 -29.15
C THR A 117 -21.88 3.96 -29.81
N PRO A 118 -23.01 4.54 -30.27
CA PRO A 118 -24.04 3.82 -31.02
C PRO A 118 -23.55 3.37 -32.41
#